data_AF-A0A383EA74-F1
#
_entry.id   AF-A0A383EA74-F1
#
_cell.length_a   1.000
_cell.length_b   1.000
_cell.length_c   1.000
_cell.angle_alpha   90.00
_cell.angle_beta   90.00
_cell.angle_gamma   90.00
#
_symmetry.space_group_name_H-M   'P 1'
#
loop_
_entity.id
_entity.type
_entity.pdbx_description
1 polymer ?
#
loop_
_entity_poly.entity_id
_entity_poly.type
_entity_poly.pdbx_seq_one_letter_code
_entity_poly.pdbx_strand_id
1 'polypeptide(L)'
;VAQNMDVVIVGGGAVGVCSAYYLNEAGHDVTLIERRQICSGSSHGNAGLIVPSHSIPLAAPGIVAQGIKWMFDPESPFYIKPRL
;
A
#
# COMPACT_ATOMS: atom_id res chain seq x y z
N VAL A 1 -27.00 -18.51 -10.23
CA VAL A 1 -27.56 -17.34 -9.53
C VAL A 1 -26.39 -16.41 -9.26
N ALA A 2 -26.39 -15.20 -9.81
CA ALA A 2 -25.36 -14.23 -9.46
C ALA A 2 -25.56 -13.85 -7.98
N GLN A 3 -24.55 -14.06 -7.14
CA GLN A 3 -24.59 -13.60 -5.75
C GLN A 3 -24.45 -12.08 -5.77
N ASN A 4 -25.29 -11.38 -5.00
CA ASN A 4 -25.32 -9.93 -4.97
C ASN A 4 -24.17 -9.42 -4.10
N MET A 5 -22.97 -9.36 -4.66
CA MET A 5 -21.77 -8.88 -3.97
C MET A 5 -21.79 -7.35 -3.93
N ASP A 6 -21.84 -6.77 -2.74
CA ASP A 6 -21.80 -5.31 -2.57
C ASP A 6 -20.37 -4.78 -2.78
N VAL A 7 -19.35 -5.56 -2.38
CA VAL A 7 -17.95 -5.14 -2.46
C VAL A 7 -17.04 -6.29 -2.87
N VAL A 8 -16.17 -6.05 -3.86
CA VAL A 8 -15.09 -6.96 -4.24
C VAL A 8 -13.74 -6.31 -3.90
N ILE A 9 -12.92 -7.03 -3.15
CA ILE A 9 -11.56 -6.62 -2.76
C ILE A 9 -10.56 -7.49 -3.51
N VAL A 10 -9.64 -6.87 -4.24
CA VAL A 10 -8.57 -7.56 -4.96
C VAL A 10 -7.24 -7.35 -4.23
N GLY A 11 -6.70 -8.44 -3.69
CA GLY A 11 -5.44 -8.47 -2.93
C GLY A 11 -5.66 -8.83 -1.46
N GLY A 12 -5.14 -9.97 -1.06
CA GLY A 12 -5.22 -10.52 0.30
C GLY A 12 -4.06 -10.12 1.21
N GLY A 13 -3.48 -8.94 1.01
CA GLY A 13 -2.50 -8.36 1.95
C GLY A 13 -3.17 -7.83 3.23
N ALA A 14 -2.37 -7.38 4.19
CA ALA A 14 -2.85 -6.84 5.47
C ALA A 14 -3.94 -5.76 5.30
N VAL A 15 -3.77 -4.84 4.35
CA VAL A 15 -4.78 -3.81 4.05
C VAL A 15 -6.07 -4.44 3.54
N GLY A 16 -6.01 -5.35 2.57
CA GLY A 16 -7.20 -5.98 1.98
C GLY A 16 -7.97 -6.83 2.99
N VAL A 17 -7.28 -7.59 3.84
CA VAL A 17 -7.89 -8.40 4.90
C VAL A 17 -8.58 -7.50 5.94
N CYS A 18 -7.90 -6.44 6.40
CA CYS A 18 -8.51 -5.49 7.33
C CYS A 18 -9.73 -4.80 6.72
N SER A 19 -9.64 -4.34 5.47
CA SER A 19 -10.79 -3.76 4.76
C SER A 19 -11.95 -4.74 4.65
N ALA A 20 -11.69 -6.01 4.32
CA ALA A 20 -12.72 -7.03 4.22
C ALA A 20 -13.43 -7.26 5.56
N TYR A 21 -12.64 -7.39 6.64
CA TYR A 21 -13.16 -7.56 8.00
C TYR A 21 -14.09 -6.40 8.40
N TYR A 22 -13.62 -5.16 8.30
CA TYR A 22 -14.41 -4.00 8.74
C TYR A 22 -15.62 -3.73 7.85
N LEU A 23 -15.55 -4.02 6.55
CA LEU A 23 -16.71 -3.91 5.66
C LEU A 23 -17.75 -5.00 5.96
N ASN A 24 -17.32 -6.22 6.26
CA ASN A 24 -18.22 -7.28 6.66
C ASN A 24 -18.90 -6.98 8.01
N GLU A 25 -18.15 -6.49 9.00
CA GLU A 25 -18.69 -6.01 10.28
C GLU A 25 -19.70 -4.86 10.10
N ALA A 26 -19.51 -4.01 9.09
CA ALA A 26 -20.44 -2.94 8.72
C ALA A 26 -21.70 -3.44 7.96
N GLY A 27 -21.82 -4.76 7.73
CA GLY A 27 -23.00 -5.38 7.11
C GLY A 27 -22.94 -5.52 5.60
N HIS A 28 -21.79 -5.30 4.96
CA HIS A 28 -21.63 -5.49 3.52
C HIS A 28 -21.36 -6.96 3.17
N ASP A 29 -21.90 -7.42 2.03
CA ASP A 29 -21.46 -8.68 1.41
C ASP A 29 -20.13 -8.46 0.66
N VAL A 30 -19.05 -9.04 1.21
CA VAL A 30 -17.68 -8.78 0.76
C VAL A 30 -17.05 -10.05 0.22
N THR A 31 -16.51 -9.96 -0.99
CA THR A 31 -15.66 -11.00 -1.57
C THR A 31 -14.22 -10.51 -1.68
N LEU A 32 -13.30 -11.21 -1.02
CA LEU A 32 -11.86 -10.97 -1.15
C LEU A 32 -11.23 -12.01 -2.08
N ILE A 33 -10.50 -11.54 -3.08
CA ILE A 33 -9.79 -12.37 -4.05
C ILE A 33 -8.30 -12.16 -3.87
N GLU A 34 -7.57 -13.25 -3.60
CA GLU A 34 -6.11 -13.29 -3.57
C GLU A 34 -5.62 -14.35 -4.57
N ARG A 35 -4.55 -14.02 -5.30
CA ARG A 35 -3.97 -14.90 -6.31
C ARG A 35 -3.20 -16.07 -5.70
N ARG A 36 -2.56 -15.85 -4.54
CA ARG A 36 -1.73 -16.83 -3.83
C ARG A 36 -2.35 -17.15 -2.46
N GLN A 37 -1.57 -17.02 -1.40
CA GLN A 37 -2.03 -17.22 -0.03
C GLN A 37 -2.26 -15.86 0.63
N ILE A 38 -3.20 -15.80 1.57
CA ILE A 38 -3.46 -14.60 2.36
C ILE A 38 -2.16 -14.15 3.04
N CYS A 39 -1.92 -12.85 2.98
CA CYS A 39 -0.74 -12.17 3.49
C CYS A 39 0.60 -12.64 2.92
N SER A 40 0.66 -13.47 1.86
CA SER A 40 1.92 -14.04 1.37
C SER A 40 2.78 -13.11 0.51
N GLY A 41 2.33 -11.88 0.26
CA GLY A 41 3.08 -10.85 -0.46
C GLY A 41 3.93 -9.99 0.49
N SER A 42 3.99 -8.68 0.24
CA SER A 42 4.71 -7.72 1.09
C SER A 42 4.29 -7.76 2.57
N SER A 43 3.08 -8.23 2.87
CA SER A 43 2.57 -8.35 4.24
C SER A 43 3.24 -9.45 5.06
N HIS A 44 3.81 -10.49 4.44
CA HIS A 44 4.49 -11.57 5.17
C HIS A 44 5.81 -11.09 5.80
N GLY A 45 6.53 -10.21 5.10
CA GLY A 45 7.86 -9.73 5.49
C GLY A 45 7.90 -8.31 6.05
N ASN A 46 6.77 -7.72 6.43
CA ASN A 46 6.69 -6.29 6.77
C ASN A 46 7.27 -5.89 8.14
N ALA A 47 7.90 -6.82 8.88
CA ALA A 47 8.47 -6.64 10.22
C ALA A 47 7.50 -6.08 11.30
N GLY A 48 6.21 -5.94 11.01
CA GLY A 48 5.20 -5.45 11.95
C GLY A 48 5.39 -4.00 12.40
N LEU A 49 6.19 -3.19 11.70
CA LEU A 49 6.45 -1.81 12.09
C LEU A 49 5.22 -0.92 11.88
N ILE A 50 4.75 -0.29 12.95
CA ILE A 50 3.72 0.75 12.89
C ILE A 50 4.42 2.10 13.05
N VAL A 51 4.56 2.83 11.94
CA VAL A 51 5.30 4.11 11.90
C VAL A 51 4.38 5.21 11.37
N PRO A 52 3.64 5.93 12.24
CA PRO A 52 2.68 6.94 11.81
C PRO A 52 3.29 8.04 10.94
N SER A 53 4.57 8.37 11.18
CA SER A 53 5.32 9.39 10.43
C SER A 53 5.66 8.99 8.98
N HIS A 54 5.48 7.72 8.60
CA HIS A 54 5.83 7.19 7.27
C HIS A 54 4.63 6.49 6.59
N SER A 55 3.42 6.99 6.83
CA SER A 55 2.18 6.42 6.28
C SER A 55 1.96 6.71 4.79
N ILE A 56 2.68 7.69 4.22
CA ILE A 56 2.58 8.02 2.80
C ILE A 56 3.34 6.96 1.99
N PRO A 57 2.71 6.31 0.99
CA PRO A 57 3.39 5.33 0.16
C PRO A 57 4.60 5.95 -0.54
N LEU A 58 5.73 5.25 -0.53
CA LEU A 58 6.90 5.67 -1.32
C LEU A 58 6.58 5.73 -2.82
N ALA A 59 5.54 5.03 -3.28
CA ALA A 59 5.08 5.06 -4.67
C ALA A 59 3.86 5.98 -4.88
N ALA A 60 3.62 6.97 -4.01
CA ALA A 60 2.53 7.91 -4.16
C ALA A 60 2.68 8.78 -5.44
N PRO A 61 1.56 9.28 -6.01
CA PRO A 61 1.62 10.23 -7.12
C PRO A 61 2.51 11.43 -6.75
N GLY A 62 3.41 11.81 -7.66
CA GLY A 62 4.33 12.93 -7.45
C GLY A 62 5.68 12.57 -6.83
N ILE A 63 5.88 11.34 -6.31
CA ILE A 63 7.18 10.95 -5.72
C ILE A 63 8.31 10.97 -6.76
N VAL A 64 8.06 10.60 -8.02
CA VAL A 64 9.09 10.67 -9.08
C VAL A 64 9.56 12.11 -9.30
N ALA A 65 8.63 13.05 -9.42
CA ALA A 65 8.95 14.47 -9.57
C ALA A 65 9.69 15.02 -8.35
N GLN A 66 9.27 14.62 -7.15
CA GLN A 66 9.93 14.96 -5.90
C GLN A 66 11.35 14.38 -5.83
N GLY A 67 11.55 13.16 -6.31
CA GLY A 67 12.86 12.50 -6.38
C GLY A 67 13.82 13.25 -7.31
N ILE A 68 13.37 13.65 -8.50
CA ILE A 68 14.17 14.48 -9.42
C ILE A 68 14.51 15.82 -8.75
N LYS A 69 13.56 16.47 -8.08
CA LYS A 69 13.80 17.72 -7.35
C LYS A 69 14.85 17.55 -6.26
N TRP A 70 14.76 16.48 -5.47
CA TRP A 70 15.71 16.18 -4.40
C TRP A 70 17.13 15.94 -4.93
N MET A 71 17.31 15.33 -6.11
CA MET A 71 18.65 15.15 -6.69
C MET A 71 19.45 16.45 -6.83
N PHE A 72 18.78 17.60 -6.97
CA PHE A 72 19.42 18.92 -7.12
C PHE A 72 19.38 19.80 -5.86
N ASP A 73 18.82 19.29 -4.75
CA ASP A 73 18.70 20.02 -3.50
C ASP A 73 19.70 19.47 -2.47
N PRO A 74 20.75 20.23 -2.09
CA PRO A 74 21.77 19.80 -1.14
C PRO A 74 21.28 19.45 0.26
N GLU A 75 20.13 19.98 0.67
CA GLU A 75 19.52 19.71 1.98
C GLU A 75 18.59 18.49 1.96
N SER A 76 18.37 17.90 0.78
CA SER A 76 17.45 16.79 0.62
C SER A 76 18.07 15.43 0.96
N PRO A 77 17.26 14.44 1.36
CA PRO A 77 17.74 13.08 1.65
C PRO A 77 18.20 12.31 0.40
N PHE A 78 18.01 12.85 -0.81
CA PHE A 78 18.35 12.19 -2.08
C PHE A 78 19.18 13.09 -3.01
N TYR A 79 20.01 13.96 -2.44
CA TYR A 79 20.92 14.83 -3.19
C TYR A 79 22.01 14.05 -3.94
N ILE A 80 22.28 14.42 -5.20
CA ILE A 80 23.40 13.90 -5.99
C ILE A 80 24.36 15.04 -6.30
N LYS A 81 25.60 14.94 -5.79
CA LYS A 81 26.66 15.91 -6.10
C LYS A 81 27.13 15.72 -7.55
N PRO A 82 26.94 16.70 -8.45
CA PRO A 82 27.44 16.61 -9.82
C PRO A 82 28.97 16.48 -9.82
N ARG A 83 29.49 15.56 -10.62
CA ARG A 83 30.93 15.39 -10.87
C ARG A 83 31.15 15.30 -12.37
N LEU A 84 32.20 15.97 -12.86
CA LEU A 84 32.69 15.89 -14.23
C LEU A 84 33.57 14.65 -14.41
#